data_AF-A0AAN8GJK3-F1
#
_entry.id   AF-A0AAN8GJK3-F1
#
_cell.length_a   1.000
_cell.length_b   1.000
_cell.length_c   1.000
_cell.angle_alpha   90.00
_cell.angle_beta   90.00
_cell.angle_gamma   90.00
#
_symmetry.space_group_name_H-M   'P 1'
#
loop_
_entity.id
_entity.type
_entity.pdbx_description
1 polymer ?
#
loop_
_entity_poly.entity_id
_entity_poly.type
_entity_poly.pdbx_seq_one_letter_code
_entity_poly.pdbx_strand_id
1 'polypeptide(L)'
;MATTPTAPEHVKLMGDISKGADLKHVQAVEKNPLPSQQDVVQEKAHQEFLEGVNKFDSSKLNHAETQEKVVLPDTSTIVKEKTENELRERIGSFNKSELSHTETVEKVVLPNQEDVQNEKQHQQFLDGVSRFDPSTLQQTQTKERIVLPDTTIIQQEKQEAEMRNSIEGFSRNSLKKANMVEKNVLPSKAEIETEKKAKA
;
A
#
# COMPACT_ATOMS: atom_id res chain seq x y z
N MET A 1 -23.66 57.44 71.65
CA MET A 1 -22.44 57.71 70.85
C MET A 1 -21.34 56.82 71.36
N ALA A 2 -20.66 56.12 70.47
CA ALA A 2 -19.20 55.99 70.45
C ALA A 2 -18.84 54.85 69.50
N THR A 3 -18.38 55.24 68.31
CA THR A 3 -17.63 54.37 67.40
C THR A 3 -16.15 54.60 67.69
N THR A 4 -15.39 53.56 68.01
CA THR A 4 -13.93 53.67 68.21
C THR A 4 -13.17 52.46 67.67
N PRO A 5 -11.90 52.64 67.29
CA PRO A 5 -11.40 52.27 65.97
C PRO A 5 -10.32 51.17 65.94
N THR A 6 -10.06 50.73 64.71
CA THR A 6 -9.18 49.69 64.13
C THR A 6 -7.71 49.57 64.60
N ALA A 7 -7.13 48.35 64.48
CA ALA A 7 -5.69 48.03 64.61
C ALA A 7 -5.12 47.21 63.40
N PRO A 8 -3.81 47.35 63.05
CA PRO A 8 -3.15 46.82 61.82
C PRO A 8 -2.82 45.31 61.78
N GLU A 9 -2.80 44.72 60.57
CA GLU A 9 -3.03 43.28 60.29
C GLU A 9 -1.92 42.28 60.69
N HIS A 10 -0.62 42.63 60.69
CA HIS A 10 0.45 41.63 60.95
C HIS A 10 0.48 41.17 62.42
N VAL A 11 0.22 42.09 63.35
CA VAL A 11 0.03 41.77 64.78
C VAL A 11 -1.22 40.92 64.96
N LYS A 12 -2.23 41.16 64.11
CA LYS A 12 -3.49 40.42 64.10
C LYS A 12 -3.25 38.93 63.81
N LEU A 13 -2.48 38.59 62.77
CA LEU A 13 -2.19 37.20 62.41
C LEU A 13 -1.38 36.46 63.49
N MET A 14 -0.33 37.08 64.05
CA MET A 14 0.46 36.45 65.12
C MET A 14 -0.39 36.22 66.38
N GLY A 15 -1.27 37.18 66.69
CA GLY A 15 -2.28 37.03 67.73
C GLY A 15 -3.30 35.93 67.41
N ASP A 16 -3.73 35.80 66.15
CA ASP A 16 -4.73 34.81 65.75
C ASP A 16 -4.19 33.37 65.78
N ILE A 17 -2.89 33.16 65.55
CA ILE A 17 -2.24 31.85 65.69
C ILE A 17 -2.01 31.51 67.17
N SER A 18 -1.55 32.48 67.98
CA SER A 18 -1.28 32.26 69.41
C SER A 18 -2.54 32.15 70.28
N LYS A 19 -3.70 32.59 69.76
CA LYS A 19 -5.02 32.31 70.37
C LYS A 19 -5.40 30.82 70.34
N GLY A 20 -4.67 29.99 69.60
CA GLY A 20 -5.03 28.58 69.40
C GLY A 20 -6.28 28.46 68.51
N ALA A 21 -6.24 27.57 67.52
CA ALA A 21 -7.42 27.28 66.74
C ALA A 21 -8.24 26.19 67.46
N ASP A 22 -9.53 26.45 67.68
CA ASP A 22 -10.52 25.41 68.00
C ASP A 22 -10.68 24.50 66.77
N LEU A 23 -9.75 23.56 66.62
CA LEU A 23 -9.87 22.50 65.65
C LEU A 23 -11.04 21.63 66.07
N LYS A 24 -11.96 21.38 65.13
CA LYS A 24 -13.09 20.47 65.38
C LYS A 24 -12.55 19.16 65.92
N HIS A 25 -12.91 18.82 67.15
CA HIS A 25 -12.57 17.52 67.70
C HIS A 25 -13.20 16.44 66.82
N VAL A 26 -12.37 15.68 66.13
CA VAL A 26 -12.81 14.49 65.40
C VAL A 26 -12.66 13.31 66.34
N GLN A 27 -13.78 12.73 66.77
CA GLN A 27 -13.78 11.43 67.43
C GLN A 27 -13.36 10.38 66.40
N ALA A 28 -12.29 9.63 66.69
CA ALA A 28 -11.94 8.43 65.95
C ALA A 28 -13.01 7.36 66.25
N VAL A 29 -14.01 7.24 65.36
CA VAL A 29 -15.00 6.18 65.43
C VAL A 29 -14.36 4.93 64.84
N GLU A 30 -13.97 3.99 65.70
CA GLU A 30 -13.63 2.63 65.28
C GLU A 30 -14.88 1.99 64.68
N LYS A 31 -14.93 1.91 63.35
CA LYS A 31 -15.97 1.20 62.64
C LYS A 31 -15.68 -0.30 62.79
N ASN A 32 -16.26 -0.90 63.82
CA ASN A 32 -16.32 -2.36 63.94
C ASN A 32 -17.76 -2.82 63.67
N PRO A 33 -18.29 -2.63 62.43
CA PRO A 33 -19.64 -3.05 62.11
C PRO A 33 -19.73 -4.56 62.29
N LEU A 34 -20.76 -5.00 63.02
CA LEU A 34 -21.06 -6.42 63.11
C LEU A 34 -21.34 -6.96 61.69
N PRO A 35 -20.95 -8.20 61.39
CA PRO A 35 -21.30 -8.85 60.13
C PRO A 35 -22.80 -8.72 59.89
N SER A 36 -23.17 -8.30 58.68
CA SER A 36 -24.57 -8.24 58.28
C SER A 36 -25.15 -9.65 58.16
N GLN A 37 -26.48 -9.76 58.16
CA GLN A 37 -27.15 -11.04 57.91
C GLN A 37 -26.72 -11.65 56.57
N GLN A 38 -26.43 -10.81 55.56
CA GLN A 38 -25.95 -11.26 54.27
C GLN A 38 -24.54 -11.86 54.36
N ASP A 39 -23.64 -11.24 55.13
CA ASP A 39 -22.27 -11.74 55.33
C ASP A 39 -22.27 -13.13 55.99
N VAL A 40 -23.13 -13.32 57.01
CA VAL A 40 -23.28 -14.61 57.70
C VAL A 40 -23.82 -15.70 56.77
N VAL A 41 -24.78 -15.36 55.92
CA VAL A 41 -25.36 -16.32 54.95
C VAL A 41 -24.33 -16.68 53.88
N GLN A 42 -23.56 -15.71 53.39
CA GLN A 42 -22.49 -15.95 52.42
C GLN A 42 -21.37 -16.81 53.01
N GLU A 43 -20.93 -16.52 54.23
CA GLU A 43 -19.91 -17.30 54.94
C GLU A 43 -20.38 -18.75 55.13
N LYS A 44 -21.62 -18.95 55.56
CA LYS A 44 -22.19 -20.30 55.72
C LYS A 44 -22.24 -21.06 54.39
N ALA A 45 -22.66 -20.40 53.30
CA ALA A 45 -22.67 -21.02 51.98
C ALA A 45 -21.25 -21.34 51.48
N HIS A 46 -20.27 -20.48 51.76
CA HIS A 46 -18.87 -20.73 51.44
C HIS A 46 -18.31 -21.92 52.23
N GLN A 47 -18.63 -22.00 53.51
CA GLN A 47 -18.23 -23.11 54.38
C GLN A 47 -18.85 -24.43 53.93
N GLU A 48 -20.14 -24.45 53.59
CA GLU A 48 -20.82 -25.63 53.03
C GLU A 48 -20.19 -26.09 51.71
N PHE A 49 -19.82 -25.14 50.83
CA PHE A 49 -19.11 -25.46 49.59
C PHE A 49 -17.73 -26.08 49.85
N LEU A 50 -16.93 -25.47 50.74
CA LEU A 50 -15.61 -25.97 51.12
C LEU A 50 -15.71 -27.37 51.76
N GLU A 51 -16.69 -27.59 52.62
CA GLU A 51 -16.96 -28.91 53.18
C GLU A 51 -17.37 -29.92 52.11
N GLY A 52 -18.20 -29.51 51.15
CA GLY A 52 -18.59 -30.35 50.01
C GLY A 52 -17.40 -30.76 49.15
N VAL A 53 -16.47 -29.83 48.89
CA VAL A 53 -15.22 -30.10 48.16
C VAL A 53 -14.28 -30.99 48.99
N ASN A 54 -14.13 -30.74 50.29
CA ASN A 54 -13.28 -31.56 51.17
C ASN A 54 -13.81 -32.99 51.37
N LYS A 55 -15.14 -33.15 51.36
CA LYS A 55 -15.82 -34.46 51.44
C LYS A 55 -16.06 -35.07 50.06
N PHE A 56 -15.57 -34.43 48.98
CA PHE A 56 -15.77 -34.92 47.63
C PHE A 56 -15.00 -36.22 47.44
N ASP A 57 -15.74 -37.28 47.11
CA ASP A 57 -15.19 -38.60 46.85
C ASP A 57 -14.76 -38.69 45.38
N SER A 58 -13.44 -38.64 45.15
CA SER A 58 -12.86 -38.75 43.81
C SER A 58 -13.14 -40.10 43.14
N SER A 59 -13.54 -41.13 43.88
CA SER A 59 -13.94 -42.43 43.29
C SER A 59 -15.24 -42.35 42.50
N LYS A 60 -16.04 -41.29 42.70
CA LYS A 60 -17.27 -41.01 41.94
C LYS A 60 -17.01 -40.29 40.62
N LEU A 61 -15.77 -39.88 40.34
CA LEU A 61 -15.41 -39.35 39.03
C LEU A 61 -15.43 -40.47 38.00
N ASN A 62 -16.10 -40.23 36.88
CA ASN A 62 -16.03 -41.15 35.74
C ASN A 62 -14.59 -41.20 35.23
N HIS A 63 -14.12 -42.40 34.90
CA HIS A 63 -12.82 -42.57 34.25
C HIS A 63 -12.82 -41.83 32.91
N ALA A 64 -11.88 -40.90 32.73
CA ALA A 64 -11.63 -40.25 31.45
C ALA A 64 -10.47 -40.98 30.77
N GLU A 65 -10.78 -41.77 29.74
CA GLU A 65 -9.76 -42.41 28.91
C GLU A 65 -9.12 -41.35 28.00
N THR A 66 -7.90 -40.95 28.31
CA THR A 66 -7.12 -40.04 27.47
C THR A 66 -6.40 -40.84 26.39
N GLN A 67 -6.76 -40.65 25.11
CA GLN A 67 -6.00 -41.22 24.01
C GLN A 67 -4.80 -40.33 23.64
N GLU A 68 -3.59 -40.77 23.97
CA GLU A 68 -2.36 -40.19 23.44
C GLU A 68 -2.20 -40.62 21.98
N LYS A 69 -2.37 -39.68 21.04
CA LYS A 69 -2.09 -39.92 19.62
C LYS A 69 -0.58 -39.93 19.39
N VAL A 70 0.09 -41.04 19.70
CA VAL A 70 1.44 -41.30 19.21
C VAL A 70 1.32 -41.62 17.71
N VAL A 71 1.35 -40.60 16.87
CA VAL A 71 1.38 -40.78 15.42
C VAL A 71 2.80 -41.18 15.05
N LEU A 72 2.95 -42.38 14.49
CA LEU A 72 4.22 -42.80 13.91
C LEU A 72 4.60 -41.82 12.79
N PRO A 73 5.91 -41.51 12.62
CA PRO A 73 6.37 -40.72 11.50
C PRO A 73 5.82 -41.29 10.19
N ASP A 74 5.30 -40.41 9.34
CA ASP A 74 4.83 -40.84 8.04
C ASP A 74 6.01 -41.29 7.16
N THR A 75 5.70 -42.06 6.11
CA THR A 75 6.71 -42.56 5.18
C THR A 75 7.51 -41.42 4.54
N SER A 76 6.88 -40.25 4.34
CA SER A 76 7.54 -39.05 3.84
C SER A 76 8.63 -38.56 4.79
N THR A 77 8.35 -38.47 6.09
CA THR A 77 9.31 -38.02 7.10
C THR A 77 10.50 -38.97 7.19
N ILE A 78 10.26 -40.29 7.17
CA ILE A 78 11.33 -41.29 7.20
C ILE A 78 12.24 -41.18 5.97
N VAL A 79 11.66 -41.03 4.77
CA VAL A 79 12.44 -40.88 3.53
C VAL A 79 13.26 -39.59 3.55
N LYS A 80 12.70 -38.48 4.04
CA LYS A 80 13.42 -37.21 4.17
C LYS A 80 14.61 -37.34 5.12
N GLU A 81 14.40 -37.92 6.30
CA GLU A 81 15.46 -38.11 7.29
C GLU A 81 16.58 -39.00 6.74
N LYS A 82 16.23 -40.09 6.05
CA LYS A 82 17.22 -40.95 5.39
C LYS A 82 18.02 -40.18 4.33
N THR A 83 17.34 -39.38 3.50
CA THR A 83 17.99 -38.57 2.45
C THR A 83 18.92 -37.52 3.06
N GLU A 84 18.52 -36.88 4.17
CA GLU A 84 19.35 -35.90 4.88
C GLU A 84 20.61 -36.56 5.47
N ASN A 85 20.47 -37.74 6.07
CA ASN A 85 21.60 -38.49 6.62
C ASN A 85 22.59 -38.90 5.53
N GLU A 86 22.10 -39.45 4.41
CA GLU A 86 22.94 -39.81 3.27
C GLU A 86 23.69 -38.58 2.70
N LEU A 87 23.01 -37.43 2.61
CA LEU A 87 23.63 -36.19 2.14
C LEU A 87 24.70 -35.69 3.12
N ARG A 88 24.43 -35.73 4.43
CA ARG A 88 25.39 -35.37 5.47
C ARG A 88 26.65 -36.22 5.41
N GLU A 89 26.50 -37.54 5.27
CA GLU A 89 27.64 -38.45 5.16
C GLU A 89 28.45 -38.20 3.90
N ARG A 90 27.78 -37.97 2.76
CA ARG A 90 28.43 -37.65 1.49
C ARG A 90 29.22 -36.35 1.54
N ILE A 91 28.65 -35.31 2.16
CA ILE A 91 29.34 -34.02 2.33
C ILE A 91 30.49 -34.16 3.35
N GLY A 92 30.27 -34.89 4.44
CA GLY A 92 31.29 -35.12 5.47
C GLY A 92 32.49 -35.93 4.98
N SER A 93 32.25 -36.86 4.04
CA SER A 93 33.28 -37.68 3.40
C SER A 93 33.88 -37.03 2.14
N PHE A 94 33.50 -35.80 1.83
CA PHE A 94 33.95 -35.11 0.63
C PHE A 94 35.45 -34.80 0.69
N ASN A 95 36.22 -35.39 -0.22
CA ASN A 95 37.65 -35.18 -0.31
C ASN A 95 37.96 -33.97 -1.19
N LYS A 96 38.37 -32.86 -0.58
CA LYS A 96 38.75 -31.63 -1.30
C LYS A 96 39.92 -31.84 -2.28
N SER A 97 40.76 -32.87 -2.08
CA SER A 97 41.88 -33.17 -3.01
C SER A 97 41.41 -33.76 -4.34
N GLU A 98 40.17 -34.22 -4.45
CA GLU A 98 39.56 -34.66 -5.71
C GLU A 98 39.05 -33.49 -6.56
N LEU A 99 39.04 -32.26 -6.02
CA LEU A 99 38.73 -31.08 -6.81
C LEU A 99 39.84 -30.81 -7.83
N SER A 100 39.46 -30.54 -9.08
CA SER A 100 40.40 -30.13 -10.11
C SER A 100 41.07 -28.81 -9.71
N HIS A 101 42.40 -28.82 -9.64
CA HIS A 101 43.17 -27.61 -9.38
C HIS A 101 42.92 -26.59 -10.50
N THR A 102 42.54 -25.38 -10.11
CA THR A 102 42.39 -24.25 -11.03
C THR A 102 43.36 -23.17 -10.58
N GLU A 103 44.39 -22.90 -11.39
CA GLU A 103 45.29 -21.77 -11.17
C GLU A 103 44.55 -20.47 -11.52
N THR A 104 44.38 -19.60 -10.53
CA THR A 104 43.81 -18.27 -10.75
C THR A 104 44.94 -17.33 -11.14
N VAL A 105 45.05 -17.01 -12.43
CA VAL A 105 46.00 -16.01 -12.92
C VAL A 105 45.33 -14.63 -12.88
N GLU A 106 45.66 -13.83 -11.87
CA GLU A 106 45.29 -12.41 -11.84
C GLU A 106 46.13 -11.66 -12.88
N LYS A 107 45.52 -11.31 -14.02
CA LYS A 107 46.17 -10.50 -15.05
C LYS A 107 46.15 -9.03 -14.65
N VAL A 108 47.15 -8.60 -13.88
CA VAL A 108 47.46 -7.17 -13.73
C VAL A 108 48.22 -6.72 -14.98
N VAL A 109 47.49 -6.30 -16.01
CA VAL A 109 48.10 -5.69 -17.20
C VAL A 109 48.26 -4.21 -16.93
N LEU A 110 49.49 -3.71 -17.01
CA LEU A 110 49.73 -2.25 -16.96
C LEU A 110 49.10 -1.58 -18.18
N PRO A 111 48.56 -0.36 -18.05
CA PRO A 111 48.08 0.40 -19.19
C PRO A 111 49.15 0.48 -20.27
N ASN A 112 48.76 0.18 -21.50
CA ASN A 112 49.67 0.27 -22.63
C ASN A 112 49.82 1.74 -23.09
N GLN A 113 50.71 1.99 -24.05
CA GLN A 113 50.94 3.36 -24.54
C GLN A 113 49.70 3.99 -25.16
N GLU A 114 48.86 3.20 -25.84
CA GLU A 114 47.61 3.66 -26.46
C GLU A 114 46.60 4.11 -25.40
N ASP A 115 46.45 3.34 -24.31
CA ASP A 115 45.58 3.68 -23.18
C ASP A 115 45.95 5.05 -22.59
N VAL A 116 47.26 5.29 -22.40
CA VAL A 116 47.76 6.57 -21.86
C VAL A 116 47.55 7.72 -22.85
N GLN A 117 47.73 7.49 -24.15
CA GLN A 117 47.47 8.55 -25.15
C GLN A 117 45.99 8.90 -25.23
N ASN A 118 45.11 7.89 -25.21
CA ASN A 118 43.67 8.09 -25.23
C ASN A 118 43.20 8.87 -24.00
N GLU A 119 43.69 8.50 -22.81
CA GLU A 119 43.40 9.23 -21.57
C GLU A 119 43.88 10.68 -21.64
N LYS A 120 45.10 10.91 -22.15
CA LYS A 120 45.65 12.27 -22.32
C LYS A 120 44.81 13.10 -23.28
N GLN A 121 44.37 12.52 -24.41
CA GLN A 121 43.53 13.22 -25.38
C GLN A 121 42.15 13.53 -24.79
N HIS A 122 41.59 12.61 -24.01
CA HIS A 122 40.32 12.84 -23.31
C HIS A 122 40.43 13.97 -22.30
N GLN A 123 41.48 13.99 -21.48
CA GLN A 123 41.73 15.07 -20.52
C GLN A 123 41.90 16.43 -21.22
N GLN A 124 42.66 16.48 -22.32
CA GLN A 124 42.83 17.70 -23.10
C GLN A 124 41.49 18.23 -23.65
N PHE A 125 40.61 17.35 -24.10
CA PHE A 125 39.27 17.73 -24.56
C PHE A 125 38.43 18.30 -23.40
N LEU A 126 38.41 17.63 -22.25
CA LEU A 126 37.69 18.09 -21.06
C LEU A 126 38.20 19.45 -20.58
N ASP A 127 39.51 19.64 -20.54
CA ASP A 127 40.12 20.92 -20.18
C ASP A 127 39.73 22.03 -21.17
N GLY A 128 39.70 21.72 -22.47
CA GLY A 128 39.26 22.64 -23.51
C GLY A 128 37.80 23.08 -23.34
N VAL A 129 36.92 22.15 -23.00
CA VAL A 129 35.50 22.44 -22.73
C VAL A 129 35.33 23.22 -21.42
N SER A 130 36.05 22.84 -20.36
CA SER A 130 35.97 23.49 -19.04
C SER A 130 36.45 24.94 -19.08
N ARG A 131 37.48 25.22 -19.89
CA ARG A 131 38.04 26.57 -20.09
C ARG A 131 37.42 27.32 -21.26
N PHE A 132 36.40 26.75 -21.90
CA PHE A 132 35.76 27.36 -23.06
C PHE A 132 35.10 28.68 -22.66
N ASP A 133 35.51 29.78 -23.28
CA ASP A 133 34.90 31.09 -23.10
C ASP A 133 33.75 31.28 -24.11
N PRO A 134 32.48 31.30 -23.66
CA PRO A 134 31.33 31.51 -24.54
C PRO A 134 31.34 32.86 -25.26
N SER A 135 32.11 33.85 -24.78
CA SER A 135 32.23 35.17 -25.41
C SER A 135 32.91 35.11 -26.79
N THR A 136 33.64 34.02 -27.06
CA THR A 136 34.32 33.77 -28.34
C THR A 136 33.37 33.24 -29.43
N LEU A 137 32.15 32.85 -29.07
CA LEU A 137 31.16 32.39 -30.04
C LEU A 137 30.65 33.55 -30.90
N GLN A 138 30.59 33.31 -32.21
CA GLN A 138 30.00 34.27 -33.14
C GLN A 138 28.50 34.42 -32.84
N GLN A 139 28.06 35.66 -32.61
CA GLN A 139 26.64 35.94 -32.43
C GLN A 139 25.87 35.60 -33.71
N THR A 140 24.89 34.71 -33.60
CA THR A 140 24.02 34.35 -34.72
C THR A 140 22.66 35.00 -34.50
N GLN A 141 22.25 35.87 -35.42
CA GLN A 141 20.92 36.47 -35.40
C GLN A 141 19.89 35.50 -35.98
N THR A 142 19.06 34.91 -35.13
CA THR A 142 17.92 34.10 -35.59
C THR A 142 16.83 35.02 -36.14
N LYS A 143 16.51 34.88 -37.43
CA LYS A 143 15.34 35.52 -38.04
C LYS A 143 14.18 34.54 -38.02
N GLU A 144 13.22 34.77 -37.12
CA GLU A 144 11.94 34.08 -37.16
C GLU A 144 11.19 34.46 -38.45
N ARG A 145 10.95 33.47 -39.32
CA ARG A 145 10.19 33.70 -40.56
C ARG A 145 8.70 33.58 -40.25
N ILE A 146 8.07 34.68 -39.85
CA ILE A 146 6.62 34.81 -39.92
C ILE A 146 6.28 35.10 -41.39
N VAL A 147 6.03 34.05 -42.17
CA VAL A 147 5.54 34.22 -43.55
C VAL A 147 4.03 34.35 -43.46
N LEU A 148 3.50 35.50 -43.88
CA LEU A 148 2.05 35.68 -44.01
C LEU A 148 1.54 34.70 -45.07
N PRO A 149 0.35 34.10 -44.88
CA PRO A 149 -0.24 33.24 -45.90
C PRO A 149 -0.44 34.03 -47.20
N ASP A 150 -0.05 33.41 -48.32
CA ASP A 150 -0.18 34.02 -49.64
C ASP A 150 -1.66 34.17 -50.03
N THR A 151 -1.93 35.06 -50.98
CA THR A 151 -3.29 35.35 -51.48
C THR A 151 -4.03 34.12 -51.98
N THR A 152 -3.30 33.12 -52.49
CA THR A 152 -3.83 31.82 -52.92
C THR A 152 -4.42 31.03 -51.75
N ILE A 153 -3.68 30.93 -50.64
CA ILE A 153 -4.10 30.24 -49.41
C ILE A 153 -5.35 30.92 -48.84
N ILE A 154 -5.35 32.25 -48.78
CA ILE A 154 -6.48 33.03 -48.27
C ILE A 154 -7.74 32.82 -49.12
N GLN A 155 -7.60 32.83 -50.45
CA GLN A 155 -8.73 32.60 -51.37
C GLN A 155 -9.27 31.18 -51.26
N GLN A 156 -8.39 30.18 -51.15
CA GLN A 156 -8.77 28.79 -50.97
C GLN A 156 -9.54 28.59 -49.66
N GLU A 157 -9.03 29.15 -48.55
CA GLU A 157 -9.70 29.07 -47.24
C GLU A 157 -11.07 29.76 -47.26
N LYS A 158 -11.16 30.93 -47.90
CA LYS A 158 -12.45 31.63 -48.08
C LYS A 158 -13.45 30.77 -48.85
N GLN A 159 -13.03 30.15 -49.95
CA GLN A 159 -13.90 29.29 -50.77
C GLN A 159 -14.37 28.06 -49.98
N GLU A 160 -13.47 27.44 -49.21
CA GLU A 160 -13.82 26.30 -48.36
C GLU A 160 -14.82 26.69 -47.27
N ALA A 161 -14.62 27.83 -46.62
CA ALA A 161 -15.55 28.36 -45.62
C ALA A 161 -16.94 28.62 -46.21
N GLU A 162 -17.02 29.23 -47.39
CA GLU A 162 -18.28 29.45 -48.11
C GLU A 162 -18.98 28.13 -48.46
N MET A 163 -18.24 27.13 -48.93
CA MET A 163 -18.78 25.80 -49.23
C MET A 163 -19.32 25.13 -47.97
N ARG A 164 -18.57 25.15 -46.87
CA ARG A 164 -18.99 24.58 -45.58
C ARG A 164 -20.28 25.24 -45.09
N ASN A 165 -20.34 26.57 -45.12
CA ASN A 165 -21.54 27.32 -44.72
C ASN A 165 -22.75 27.01 -45.61
N SER A 166 -22.54 26.85 -46.92
CA SER A 166 -23.61 26.48 -47.84
C SER A 166 -24.16 25.08 -47.58
N ILE A 167 -23.31 24.13 -47.17
CA ILE A 167 -23.74 22.77 -46.83
C ILE A 167 -24.48 22.78 -45.49
N GLU A 168 -23.97 23.50 -44.49
CA GLU A 168 -24.59 23.59 -43.16
C GLU A 168 -25.96 24.27 -43.21
N GLY A 169 -26.11 25.32 -44.02
CA GLY A 169 -27.38 26.03 -44.23
C GLY A 169 -28.37 25.32 -45.17
N PHE A 170 -28.03 24.16 -45.74
CA PHE A 170 -28.86 23.51 -46.74
C PHE A 170 -30.09 22.83 -46.12
N SER A 171 -31.28 23.37 -46.44
CA SER A 171 -32.54 22.80 -45.99
C SER A 171 -32.89 21.52 -46.77
N ARG A 172 -32.89 20.36 -46.11
CA ARG A 172 -33.33 19.10 -46.75
C ARG A 172 -34.75 19.16 -47.31
N ASN A 173 -35.60 20.03 -46.76
CA ASN A 173 -36.98 20.20 -47.22
C ASN A 173 -37.08 20.89 -48.60
N SER A 174 -36.00 21.54 -49.08
CA SER A 174 -35.96 22.10 -50.42
C SER A 174 -35.66 21.06 -51.51
N LEU A 175 -35.38 19.80 -51.15
CA LEU A 175 -35.32 18.73 -52.15
C LEU A 175 -36.72 18.48 -52.74
N LYS A 176 -36.80 18.48 -54.07
CA LYS A 176 -37.98 18.04 -54.79
C LYS A 176 -38.25 16.57 -54.46
N LYS A 177 -39.51 16.22 -54.16
CA LYS A 177 -39.91 14.82 -53.98
C LYS A 177 -39.74 14.08 -55.30
N ALA A 178 -38.91 13.04 -55.30
CA ALA A 178 -38.83 12.10 -56.41
C ALA A 178 -39.83 10.96 -56.14
N ASN A 179 -40.72 10.70 -57.09
CA ASN A 179 -41.55 9.50 -57.05
C ASN A 179 -40.70 8.33 -57.55
N MET A 180 -40.28 7.46 -56.65
CA MET A 180 -39.56 6.24 -56.99
C MET A 180 -40.57 5.09 -57.08
N VAL A 181 -40.78 4.56 -58.28
CA VAL A 181 -41.58 3.34 -58.48
C VAL A 181 -40.66 2.14 -58.36
N GLU A 182 -40.58 1.56 -57.16
CA GLU A 182 -39.94 0.27 -56.94
C GLU A 182 -40.88 -0.84 -57.43
N LYS A 183 -40.61 -1.39 -58.61
CA LYS A 183 -41.39 -2.50 -59.17
C LYS A 183 -41.03 -3.82 -58.49
N ASN A 184 -41.71 -4.14 -57.40
CA ASN A 184 -41.69 -5.48 -56.81
C ASN A 184 -42.71 -6.36 -57.56
N VAL A 185 -42.35 -6.85 -58.75
CA VAL A 185 -43.18 -7.83 -59.48
C VAL A 185 -42.93 -9.21 -58.88
N LEU A 186 -43.97 -9.83 -58.34
CA LEU A 186 -43.90 -11.23 -57.90
C LEU A 186 -43.65 -12.13 -59.12
N PRO A 187 -42.71 -13.09 -59.05
CA PRO A 187 -42.45 -14.03 -60.15
C PRO A 187 -43.74 -14.75 -60.57
N SER A 188 -43.98 -14.82 -61.88
CA SER A 188 -45.12 -15.55 -62.43
C SER A 188 -44.94 -17.05 -62.26
N LYS A 189 -46.04 -17.81 -62.25
CA LYS A 189 -46.01 -19.27 -62.07
C LYS A 189 -45.16 -19.97 -63.14
N ALA A 190 -45.11 -19.43 -64.36
CA ALA A 190 -44.26 -19.95 -65.43
C ALA A 190 -42.77 -19.77 -65.11
N GLU A 191 -42.37 -18.61 -64.56
CA GLU A 191 -40.99 -18.34 -64.13
C GLU A 191 -40.58 -19.21 -62.94
N ILE A 192 -41.53 -19.50 -62.03
CA ILE A 192 -41.29 -20.44 -60.91
C ILE A 192 -41.13 -21.87 -61.43
N GLU A 193 -41.91 -22.30 -62.43
CA GLU A 193 -41.81 -23.64 -63.01
C GLU A 193 -40.54 -23.82 -63.85
N THR A 194 -40.11 -22.80 -64.60
CA THR A 194 -38.82 -22.84 -65.30
C THR A 194 -37.66 -22.89 -64.31
N GLU A 195 -37.71 -22.14 -63.20
CA GLU A 195 -36.67 -22.24 -62.17
C GLU A 195 -36.70 -23.61 -61.45
N LYS A 196 -37.88 -24.18 -61.17
CA LYS A 196 -37.99 -25.53 -60.60
C LYS A 196 -37.42 -26.60 -61.54
N LYS A 197 -37.61 -26.47 -62.86
CA LYS A 197 -37.01 -27.38 -63.85
C LYS A 197 -35.51 -27.15 -64.03
N ALA A 198 -35.01 -25.94 -63.83
CA ALA A 198 -33.59 -25.63 -63.89
C ALA A 198 -32.81 -26.03 -62.61
N LYS A 199 -33.51 -26.34 -61.50
CA LYS A 199 -32.96 -26.82 -60.22
C LYS A 199 -33.18 -28.31 -59.94
N ALA A 200 -33.80 -29.06 -60.88
CA ALA A 200 -33.95 -30.52 -60.85
C ALA A 200 -33.00 -31.15 -61.88
#